data_AF-A0A1X0RSZ2-F1
#
_entry.id   AF-A0A1X0RSZ2-F1
#
_cell.length_a   1.000
_cell.length_b   1.000
_cell.length_c   1.000
_cell.angle_alpha   90.00
_cell.angle_beta   90.00
_cell.angle_gamma   90.00
#
_symmetry.space_group_name_H-M   'P 1'
#
loop_
_entity.id
_entity.type
_entity.pdbx_description
1 polymer ?
#
loop_
_entity_poly.entity_id
_entity_poly.type
_entity_poly.pdbx_seq_one_letter_code
_entity_poly.pdbx_strand_id
1 'polypeptide(L)'
;VVALIYLGRLKSCLPHQSKGVEFDTPYKMFIAAVVLASKFIEDSNSIVQSVHKFVSPLYSPREVNEMERSFLAVVKYNLFVNLIEVDQFIKYKDYLEFAL
;
A
#
# COMPACT_ATOMS: atom_id res chain seq x y z
N VAL A 1 -2.35 3.74 8.33
CA VAL A 1 -3.74 3.33 8.01
C VAL A 1 -3.99 3.27 6.51
N VAL A 2 -3.84 4.37 5.77
CA VAL A 2 -4.15 4.41 4.32
C VAL A 2 -3.41 3.37 3.47
N ALA A 3 -2.12 3.12 3.71
CA ALA A 3 -1.39 2.04 3.02
C ALA A 3 -2.05 0.66 3.19
N LEU A 4 -2.67 0.39 4.35
CA LEU A 4 -3.38 -0.87 4.60
C LEU A 4 -4.73 -0.91 3.88
N ILE A 5 -5.41 0.22 3.78
CA ILE A 5 -6.62 0.36 2.95
C ILE A 5 -6.28 0.07 1.49
N TYR A 6 -5.17 0.61 0.98
CA TYR A 6 -4.69 0.33 -0.38
C TYR A 6 -4.39 -1.16 -0.59
N LEU A 7 -3.76 -1.83 0.38
CA LEU A 7 -3.56 -3.29 0.30
C LEU A 7 -4.88 -4.06 0.29
N GLY A 8 -5.88 -3.63 1.05
CA GLY A 8 -7.23 -4.18 0.99
C GLY A 8 -7.83 -4.06 -0.41
N ARG A 9 -7.73 -2.89 -1.04
CA ARG A 9 -8.17 -2.65 -2.42
C ARG A 9 -7.42 -3.53 -3.42
N LEU A 10 -6.09 -3.61 -3.30
CA LEU A 10 -5.26 -4.46 -4.14
C LEU A 10 -5.73 -5.92 -4.07
N LYS A 11 -5.93 -6.45 -2.86
CA LYS A 11 -6.40 -7.82 -2.64
C LYS A 11 -7.76 -8.07 -3.31
N SER A 12 -8.71 -7.12 -3.19
CA SER A 12 -10.03 -7.23 -3.82
C SER A 12 -10.01 -7.13 -5.35
N CYS A 13 -8.99 -6.49 -5.92
CA CYS A 13 -8.83 -6.36 -7.38
C CYS A 13 -8.05 -7.52 -8.02
N LEU A 14 -7.33 -8.33 -7.22
CA LEU A 14 -6.57 -9.46 -7.73
C LEU A 14 -7.50 -10.65 -8.05
N PRO A 15 -7.26 -11.37 -9.16
CA PRO A 15 -7.92 -12.64 -9.44
C PRO A 15 -7.77 -13.65 -8.28
N HIS A 16 -8.77 -14.49 -8.06
CA HIS A 16 -8.78 -15.49 -6.97
C HIS A 16 -7.62 -16.51 -7.05
N GLN A 17 -6.97 -16.62 -8.21
CA GLN A 17 -5.85 -17.53 -8.47
C GLN A 17 -4.49 -16.81 -8.46
N SER A 18 -4.43 -15.53 -8.10
CA SER A 18 -3.17 -14.80 -7.99
C SER A 18 -2.30 -15.39 -6.89
N LYS A 19 -1.23 -16.06 -7.30
CA LYS A 19 -0.18 -16.56 -6.40
C LYS A 19 1.07 -15.73 -6.61
N GLY A 20 1.46 -14.98 -5.59
CA GLY A 20 2.77 -14.34 -5.53
C GLY A 20 3.87 -15.36 -5.24
N VAL A 21 5.13 -14.96 -5.43
CA VAL A 21 6.26 -15.66 -4.83
C VAL A 21 6.21 -15.39 -3.33
N GLU A 22 6.10 -16.45 -2.54
CA GLU A 22 5.70 -16.46 -1.12
C GLU A 22 6.55 -15.52 -0.23
N PHE A 23 7.83 -15.32 -0.58
CA PHE A 23 8.79 -14.57 0.24
C PHE A 23 9.17 -13.17 -0.28
N ASP A 24 8.65 -12.72 -1.42
CA ASP A 24 9.07 -11.43 -2.02
C ASP A 24 7.86 -10.56 -2.39
N THR A 25 6.82 -11.17 -2.94
CA THR A 25 5.64 -10.45 -3.43
C THR A 25 4.91 -9.64 -2.34
N PRO A 26 4.71 -10.15 -1.11
CA PRO A 26 4.06 -9.37 -0.05
C PRO A 26 4.82 -8.10 0.34
N TYR A 27 6.16 -8.18 0.38
CA TYR A 27 7.01 -7.04 0.74
C TYR A 27 6.98 -5.95 -0.32
N LYS A 28 7.07 -6.32 -1.60
CA LYS A 28 6.94 -5.37 -2.73
C LYS A 28 5.58 -4.68 -2.75
N MET A 29 4.50 -5.43 -2.50
CA MET A 29 3.15 -4.87 -2.41
C MET A 29 3.02 -3.89 -1.23
N PHE A 30 3.58 -4.23 -0.07
CA PHE A 30 3.55 -3.37 1.10
C PHE A 30 4.35 -2.07 0.88
N ILE A 31 5.56 -2.17 0.32
CA ILE A 31 6.40 -1.00 0.00
C ILE A 31 5.69 -0.08 -0.99
N ALA A 32 5.13 -0.63 -2.07
CA ALA A 32 4.38 0.16 -3.04
C ALA A 32 3.20 0.91 -2.38
N ALA A 33 2.46 0.23 -1.49
CA ALA A 33 1.35 0.86 -0.77
C ALA A 33 1.81 2.00 0.16
N VAL A 34 2.96 1.86 0.83
CA VAL A 34 3.53 2.91 1.70
C VAL A 34 4.00 4.10 0.86
N VAL A 35 4.74 3.88 -0.22
CA VAL A 35 5.22 4.96 -1.09
C VAL A 35 4.04 5.73 -1.70
N LEU A 36 3.02 5.02 -2.19
CA LEU A 36 1.80 5.65 -2.71
C LEU A 36 1.05 6.44 -1.63
N ALA A 37 0.94 5.91 -0.41
CA ALA A 37 0.30 6.63 0.69
C ALA A 37 1.03 7.93 1.01
N SER A 38 2.37 7.89 1.12
CA SER A 38 3.18 9.09 1.35
C SER A 38 3.06 10.12 0.21
N LYS A 39 2.94 9.69 -1.04
CA LYS A 39 2.77 10.60 -2.20
C LYS A 39 1.38 11.24 -2.31
N PHE A 40 0.33 10.57 -1.82
CA PHE A 40 -1.06 11.00 -2.03
C PHE A 40 -1.69 11.68 -0.82
N ILE A 41 -1.17 11.45 0.39
CA ILE A 41 -1.71 12.03 1.63
C ILE A 41 -0.94 13.29 2.04
N GLU A 42 0.34 13.34 1.71
CA GLU A 42 1.21 14.40 2.18
C GLU A 42 1.53 15.39 1.08
N ASP A 43 1.46 16.67 1.42
CA ASP A 43 1.81 17.77 0.51
C ASP A 43 3.34 17.96 0.39
N SER A 44 4.13 17.26 1.21
CA SER A 44 5.58 17.39 1.25
C SER A 44 6.28 16.13 0.72
N ASN A 45 7.34 16.33 -0.05
CA ASN A 45 8.14 15.21 -0.57
C ASN A 45 9.11 14.60 0.46
N SER A 46 9.19 15.15 1.68
CA SER A 46 10.22 14.78 2.66
C SER A 46 10.08 13.33 3.15
N ILE A 47 8.85 12.87 3.37
CA ILE A 47 8.59 11.50 3.81
C ILE A 47 8.75 10.54 2.65
N VAL A 48 8.28 10.90 1.45
CA VAL A 48 8.52 10.10 0.23
C VAL A 48 10.02 9.86 0.02
N GLN A 49 10.85 10.90 0.10
CA GLN A 49 12.30 10.78 0.01
C GLN A 49 12.88 9.90 1.14
N SER A 50 12.36 10.03 2.35
CA SER A 50 12.79 9.21 3.49
C SER A 50 12.46 7.72 3.30
N VAL A 51 11.27 7.41 2.78
CA VAL A 51 10.86 6.04 2.43
C VAL A 51 11.73 5.50 1.30
N HIS A 52 11.97 6.27 0.24
CA HIS A 52 12.87 5.87 -0.85
C HIS A 52 14.30 5.61 -0.35
N LYS A 53 14.81 6.42 0.57
CA LYS A 53 16.13 6.22 1.18
C LYS A 53 16.17 4.96 2.07
N PHE A 54 15.07 4.67 2.76
CA PHE A 54 14.96 3.48 3.60
C PHE A 54 14.97 2.18 2.78
N VAL A 55 14.30 2.17 1.62
CA VAL A 55 14.20 0.97 0.76
C VAL A 55 15.35 0.83 -0.25
N SER A 56 16.18 1.86 -0.43
CA SER A 56 17.26 1.87 -1.44
C SER A 56 18.31 0.76 -1.31
N PRO A 57 18.62 0.19 -0.12
CA PRO A 57 19.53 -0.96 -0.03
C PRO A 57 18.94 -2.25 -0.62
N LEU A 58 17.62 -2.33 -0.77
CA LEU A 58 16.90 -3.52 -1.22
C LEU A 58 16.40 -3.38 -2.66
N TYR A 59 15.99 -2.17 -3.06
CA TYR A 59 15.39 -1.91 -4.36
C TYR A 59 15.91 -0.61 -4.97
N SER A 60 16.28 -0.66 -6.24
CA SER A 60 16.63 0.53 -7.01
C SER A 60 15.41 1.45 -7.20
N PRO A 61 15.62 2.76 -7.45
CA PRO A 61 14.52 3.68 -7.75
C PRO A 61 13.65 3.22 -8.92
N ARG A 62 14.25 2.54 -9.92
CA ARG A 62 13.51 1.99 -11.05
C ARG A 62 12.55 0.88 -10.61
N GLU A 63 13.01 -0.05 -9.79
CA GLU A 63 12.17 -1.15 -9.28
C GLU A 63 11.02 -0.60 -8.43
N VAL A 64 11.26 0.36 -7.55
CA VAL A 64 10.19 1.00 -6.76
C VAL A 64 9.15 1.63 -7.68
N ASN A 65 9.58 2.36 -8.72
CA ASN A 65 8.66 2.95 -9.70
C ASN A 65 7.86 1.90 -10.50
N GLU A 66 8.44 0.73 -10.77
CA GLU A 66 7.75 -0.39 -11.41
C GLU A 66 6.73 -1.04 -10.46
N MET A 67 7.05 -1.17 -9.16
CA MET A 67 6.12 -1.63 -8.14
C MET A 67 4.92 -0.69 -8.00
N GLU A 68 5.16 0.62 -7.92
CA GLU A 68 4.11 1.64 -7.87
C GLU A 68 3.20 1.60 -9.09
N ARG A 69 3.77 1.54 -10.29
CA ARG A 69 2.99 1.45 -11.54
C ARG A 69 2.13 0.19 -11.60
N SER A 70 2.70 -0.96 -11.21
CA SER A 70 1.97 -2.23 -11.19
C SER A 70 0.82 -2.18 -10.18
N PHE A 71 1.05 -1.60 -9.00
CA PHE A 71 0.03 -1.42 -7.98
C PHE A 71 -1.13 -0.53 -8.51
N LEU A 72 -0.79 0.64 -9.06
CA LEU A 72 -1.75 1.60 -9.61
C LEU A 72 -2.62 1.00 -10.70
N ALA A 73 -2.02 0.19 -11.58
CA ALA A 73 -2.74 -0.50 -12.64
C ALA A 73 -3.79 -1.48 -12.09
N VAL A 74 -3.44 -2.26 -11.06
CA VAL A 74 -4.35 -3.23 -10.45
C VAL A 74 -5.50 -2.53 -9.73
N VAL A 75 -5.22 -1.48 -8.94
CA VAL A 75 -6.27 -0.73 -8.23
C VAL A 75 -7.00 0.29 -9.11
N LYS A 76 -6.68 0.37 -10.41
CA LYS A 76 -7.26 1.30 -11.38
C LYS A 76 -7.24 2.75 -10.89
N TYR A 77 -6.11 3.16 -10.28
CA TYR A 77 -5.92 4.49 -9.70
C TYR A 77 -6.93 4.89 -8.59
N ASN A 78 -7.67 3.93 -8.02
CA ASN A 78 -8.56 4.18 -6.89
C ASN A 78 -7.75 4.36 -5.60
N LEU A 79 -7.20 5.56 -5.40
CA LEU A 79 -6.38 5.95 -4.25
C LEU A 79 -7.04 7.00 -3.35
N PHE A 80 -8.17 7.59 -3.74
CA PHE A 80 -8.87 8.50 -2.86
C PHE A 80 -9.34 7.77 -1.60
N VAL A 81 -9.00 8.30 -0.42
CA VAL A 81 -9.44 7.78 0.88
C VAL A 81 -9.99 8.95 1.67
N ASN A 82 -11.24 8.81 2.14
CA ASN A 82 -11.88 9.83 2.95
C ASN A 82 -11.84 9.45 4.44
N LEU A 83 -12.19 10.40 5.32
CA LEU A 83 -12.16 10.20 6.77
C LEU A 83 -13.16 9.13 7.25
N ILE A 84 -14.29 8.95 6.55
CA ILE A 84 -15.29 7.93 6.91
C ILE A 84 -14.70 6.52 6.70
N GLU A 85 -13.99 6.31 5.59
CA GLU A 85 -13.33 5.04 5.29
C GLU A 85 -12.22 4.73 6.30
N VAL A 86 -11.47 5.75 6.73
CA VAL A 86 -10.45 5.60 7.79
C VAL A 86 -11.09 5.19 9.12
N ASP A 87 -12.17 5.87 9.54
CA ASP A 87 -12.91 5.55 10.76
C ASP A 87 -13.49 4.13 10.73
N GLN A 88 -14.10 3.73 9.60
CA GLN A 88 -14.60 2.37 9.40
C GLN A 88 -13.50 1.32 9.48
N PHE A 89 -12.33 1.59 8.87
CA PHE A 89 -11.20 0.68 8.90
C PHE A 89 -10.66 0.47 10.32
N ILE A 90 -10.56 1.54 11.11
CA ILE A 90 -10.09 1.48 12.51
C ILE A 90 -11.08 0.71 13.37
N LYS A 91 -12.37 1.06 13.32
CA LYS A 91 -13.42 0.38 14.07
C LYS A 91 -13.45 -1.12 13.79
N TYR A 92 -13.39 -1.52 12.52
CA TYR A 92 -13.35 -2.93 12.13
C TYR A 92 -12.18 -3.68 12.77
N LYS A 93 -11.01 -3.03 12.88
CA LYS A 93 -9.83 -3.62 13.53
C LYS A 93 -9.99 -3.74 15.04
N ASP A 94 -10.52 -2.72 15.70
CA ASP A 94 -10.75 -2.76 17.15
C ASP A 94 -11.70 -3.91 17.51
N TYR A 95 -12.75 -4.15 16.72
CA TYR A 95 -13.65 -5.30 16.91
C TYR A 95 -12.94 -6.67 16.80
N LEU A 96 -11.89 -6.79 15.99
CA LEU A 96 -11.11 -8.03 15.88
C LEU A 96 -10.18 -8.25 17.08
N GLU A 97 -9.67 -7.18 17.68
CA GLU A 97 -8.83 -7.28 18.90
C GLU A 97 -9.66 -7.60 20.15
N PHE A 98 -10.93 -7.20 20.21
CA PHE A 98 -11.84 -7.57 21.30
C PHE A 98 -12.51 -8.95 21.15
N ALA A 99 -12.46 -9.55 19.96
CA ALA A 99 -13.07 -10.86 19.67
C ALA A 99 -12.10 -12.05 19.81
N LEU A 100 -10.83 -11.79 20.14
CA LEU A 100 -9.76 -12.76 20.43
C LEU A 100 -9.43 -12.73 21.93
#